data_AF-A0A3D5F3H1-F1
#
_entry.id   AF-A0A3D5F3H1-F1
#
_cell.length_a   1.000
_cell.length_b   1.000
_cell.length_c   1.000
_cell.angle_alpha   90.00
_cell.angle_beta   90.00
_cell.angle_gamma   90.00
#
_symmetry.space_group_name_H-M   'P 1'
#
loop_
_entity.id
_entity.type
_entity.pdbx_description
1 polymer ?
#
loop_
_entity_poly.entity_id
_entity_poly.type
_entity_poly.pdbx_seq_one_letter_code
_entity_poly.pdbx_strand_id
1 'polypeptide(L)'
;MSQLFTVSPFKPSCGADMKTEKEILAEFTALVFEKGQPSAMDIFTKQNLLKGSLTSVRLAANDALELSALMRQDEQNKLNLKMKESGLPSLTTMHNKAFRNFLKIANRGIIKKEQEYQLVRSVSETTILSLEQQSIAYKLLESYEQTHS
;
A
#
# COMPACT_ATOMS: atom_id res chain seq x y z
N MET A 1 -0.32 1.53 -56.01
CA MET A 1 -1.48 1.23 -55.15
C MET A 1 -0.94 0.88 -53.78
N SER A 2 -0.99 1.84 -52.86
CA SER A 2 -0.32 1.76 -51.56
C SER A 2 -1.36 1.41 -50.50
N GLN A 3 -1.29 0.22 -49.91
CA GLN A 3 -2.14 -0.17 -48.80
C GLN A 3 -1.58 0.42 -47.50
N LEU A 4 -2.35 1.33 -46.92
CA LEU A 4 -2.11 1.93 -45.61
C LEU A 4 -2.51 0.90 -44.54
N PHE A 5 -1.54 0.33 -43.82
CA PHE A 5 -1.82 -0.44 -42.62
C PHE A 5 -2.23 0.53 -41.50
N THR A 6 -3.52 0.56 -41.18
CA THR A 6 -4.04 1.20 -39.97
C THR A 6 -3.53 0.44 -38.76
N VAL A 7 -2.58 1.03 -38.05
CA VAL A 7 -2.16 0.57 -36.73
C VAL A 7 -3.29 0.91 -35.76
N SER A 8 -4.02 -0.09 -35.30
CA SER A 8 -4.95 0.06 -34.18
C SER A 8 -4.18 0.61 -32.97
N PRO A 9 -4.71 1.62 -32.25
CA PRO A 9 -4.11 2.01 -30.99
C PRO A 9 -4.33 0.85 -30.02
N PHE A 10 -3.23 0.14 -29.72
CA PHE A 10 -3.15 -0.71 -28.55
C PHE A 10 -3.57 0.13 -27.36
N LYS A 11 -4.80 -0.09 -26.90
CA LYS A 11 -5.31 0.40 -25.63
C LYS A 11 -4.43 -0.27 -24.57
N PRO A 12 -3.65 0.47 -23.76
CA PRO A 12 -3.03 -0.13 -22.60
C PRO A 12 -4.18 -0.68 -21.75
N SER A 13 -4.21 -2.00 -21.58
CA SER A 13 -4.98 -2.63 -20.51
C SER A 13 -4.71 -1.82 -19.26
N CYS A 14 -5.76 -1.20 -18.68
CA CYS A 14 -5.69 -0.36 -17.49
C CYS A 14 -4.67 -0.92 -16.52
N GLY A 15 -3.55 -0.22 -16.37
CA GLY A 15 -2.68 -0.40 -15.22
C GLY A 15 -3.57 -0.16 -14.01
N ALA A 16 -3.69 -1.16 -13.14
CA ALA A 16 -4.12 -0.87 -11.79
C ALA A 16 -3.02 0.02 -11.23
N ASP A 17 -3.22 1.34 -11.24
CA ASP A 17 -2.31 2.25 -10.56
C ASP A 17 -2.13 1.73 -9.14
N MET A 18 -0.87 1.58 -8.73
CA MET A 18 -0.53 1.10 -7.40
C MET A 18 -1.31 1.92 -6.37
N LYS A 19 -2.07 1.23 -5.51
CA LYS A 19 -2.82 1.91 -4.43
C LYS A 19 -1.87 2.78 -3.62
N THR A 20 -2.28 4.03 -3.39
CA THR A 20 -1.55 4.97 -2.56
C THR A 20 -1.44 4.45 -1.12
N GLU A 21 -0.49 4.98 -0.33
CA GLU A 21 -0.40 4.65 1.10
C GLU A 21 -1.75 4.86 1.79
N LYS A 22 -2.43 5.97 1.49
CA LYS A 22 -3.73 6.29 2.09
C LYS A 22 -4.80 5.26 1.76
N GLU A 23 -4.86 4.82 0.51
CA GLU A 23 -5.83 3.82 0.06
C GLU A 23 -5.57 2.45 0.70
N ILE A 24 -4.29 2.04 0.74
CA ILE A 24 -3.89 0.78 1.40
C ILE A 24 -4.33 0.80 2.86
N LEU A 25 -3.99 1.87 3.60
CA LEU A 25 -4.30 1.99 5.01
C LEU A 25 -5.80 2.10 5.28
N ALA A 26 -6.52 2.92 4.49
CA ALA A 26 -7.97 3.11 4.66
C ALA A 26 -8.75 1.82 4.39
N GLU A 27 -8.40 1.09 3.33
CA GLU A 27 -9.09 -0.16 2.99
C GLU A 27 -8.75 -1.28 3.97
N PHE A 28 -7.50 -1.39 4.41
CA PHE A 28 -7.13 -2.31 5.49
C PHE A 28 -7.93 -2.03 6.78
N THR A 29 -7.97 -0.77 7.20
CA THR A 29 -8.71 -0.33 8.40
C THR A 29 -10.18 -0.70 8.28
N ALA A 30 -10.80 -0.39 7.12
CA ALA A 30 -12.19 -0.72 6.88
C ALA A 30 -12.45 -2.23 6.99
N LEU A 31 -11.60 -3.07 6.39
CA LEU A 31 -11.75 -4.54 6.44
C LEU A 31 -11.63 -5.10 7.86
N VAL A 32 -10.76 -4.52 8.69
CA VAL A 32 -10.58 -4.94 10.09
C VAL A 32 -11.81 -4.61 10.93
N PHE A 33 -12.36 -3.39 10.77
CA PHE A 33 -13.51 -2.92 11.54
C PHE A 33 -14.88 -3.31 10.93
N GLU A 34 -14.91 -3.90 9.74
CA GLU A 34 -16.14 -4.42 9.11
C GLU A 34 -16.80 -5.54 9.95
N LYS A 35 -16.04 -6.17 10.86
CA LYS A 35 -16.61 -7.11 11.83
C LYS A 35 -17.40 -6.39 12.91
N GLY A 36 -18.71 -6.26 12.70
CA GLY A 36 -19.64 -6.50 13.80
C GLY A 36 -20.86 -5.61 13.96
N GLN A 37 -21.08 -4.54 13.19
CA GLN A 37 -22.28 -3.72 13.37
C GLN A 37 -22.86 -3.15 12.06
N PRO A 38 -24.10 -3.51 11.70
CA PRO A 38 -24.83 -2.85 10.61
C PRO A 38 -25.31 -1.42 10.97
N SER A 39 -25.12 -0.94 12.21
CA SER A 39 -25.94 0.18 12.70
C SER A 39 -25.31 1.14 13.72
N ALA A 40 -23.99 1.17 13.93
CA ALA A 40 -23.40 2.24 14.74
C ALA A 40 -22.12 2.77 14.09
N MET A 41 -22.22 4.00 13.59
CA MET A 41 -21.11 4.85 13.15
C MET A 41 -20.31 4.29 11.97
N ASP A 42 -20.74 4.71 10.78
CA ASP A 42 -20.14 4.61 9.46
C ASP A 42 -18.69 5.17 9.36
N ILE A 43 -18.06 5.54 10.49
CA ILE A 43 -16.80 6.29 10.62
C ILE A 43 -15.63 5.56 9.95
N PHE A 44 -15.56 4.23 10.08
CA PHE A 44 -14.45 3.41 9.56
C PHE A 44 -14.73 2.81 8.18
N THR A 45 -15.78 3.25 7.48
CA THR A 45 -15.91 2.88 6.07
C THR A 45 -14.75 3.45 5.26
N LYS A 46 -14.34 2.72 4.22
CA LYS A 46 -13.29 3.16 3.30
C LYS A 46 -13.55 4.58 2.80
N GLN A 47 -14.79 4.91 2.45
CA GLN A 47 -15.16 6.26 1.98
C GLN A 47 -14.92 7.34 3.03
N ASN A 48 -15.28 7.11 4.28
CA ASN A 48 -15.10 8.11 5.34
C ASN A 48 -13.63 8.25 5.76
N LEU A 49 -12.88 7.14 5.79
CA LEU A 49 -11.43 7.18 5.99
C LEU A 49 -10.69 7.94 4.89
N LEU A 50 -11.09 7.77 3.62
CA LEU A 50 -10.51 8.50 2.50
C LEU A 50 -10.79 10.02 2.55
N LYS A 51 -11.87 10.47 3.22
CA LYS A 51 -12.12 11.90 3.48
C LYS A 51 -11.21 12.47 4.57
N GLY A 52 -10.74 11.63 5.50
CA GLY A 52 -9.86 12.03 6.59
C GLY A 52 -8.45 12.44 6.14
N SER A 53 -7.66 13.02 7.03
CA SER A 53 -6.23 13.28 6.76
C SER A 53 -5.43 11.98 6.69
N LEU A 54 -4.28 11.97 6.00
CA LEU A 54 -3.40 10.80 6.00
C LEU A 54 -2.93 10.45 7.43
N THR A 55 -2.74 11.46 8.29
CA THR A 55 -2.39 11.25 9.70
C THR A 55 -3.48 10.52 10.46
N SER A 56 -4.74 10.92 10.31
CA SER A 56 -5.86 10.24 10.98
C SER A 56 -6.06 8.82 10.45
N VAL A 57 -5.86 8.60 9.14
CA VAL A 57 -5.91 7.25 8.55
C VAL A 57 -4.78 6.37 9.09
N ARG A 58 -3.56 6.90 9.27
CA ARG A 58 -2.45 6.15 9.89
C ARG A 58 -2.73 5.77 11.33
N LEU A 59 -3.39 6.64 12.11
CA LEU A 59 -3.78 6.33 13.49
C LEU A 59 -4.79 5.19 13.51
N ALA A 60 -5.88 5.30 12.75
CA ALA A 60 -6.88 4.25 12.65
C ALA A 60 -6.31 2.93 12.13
N ALA A 61 -5.36 2.97 11.20
CA ALA A 61 -4.66 1.79 10.72
C ALA A 61 -3.74 1.15 11.77
N ASN A 62 -3.14 1.94 12.68
CA ASN A 62 -2.40 1.37 13.81
C ASN A 62 -3.35 0.67 14.78
N ASP A 63 -4.51 1.28 15.11
CA ASP A 63 -5.52 0.64 15.96
C ASP A 63 -6.03 -0.66 15.31
N ALA A 64 -6.23 -0.66 13.99
CA ALA A 64 -6.60 -1.85 13.23
C ALA A 64 -5.51 -2.94 13.27
N LEU A 65 -4.22 -2.57 13.22
CA LEU A 65 -3.12 -3.53 13.38
C LEU A 65 -3.10 -4.14 14.79
N GLU A 66 -3.30 -3.33 15.82
CA GLU A 66 -3.37 -3.84 17.19
C GLU A 66 -4.54 -4.80 17.36
N LEU A 67 -5.71 -4.47 16.81
CA LEU A 67 -6.88 -5.35 16.82
C LEU A 67 -6.63 -6.64 16.03
N SER A 68 -6.03 -6.54 14.83
CA SER A 68 -5.76 -7.72 14.00
C SER A 68 -4.76 -8.68 14.62
N ALA A 69 -3.82 -8.18 15.42
CA ALA A 69 -2.87 -9.01 16.18
C ALA A 69 -3.55 -9.86 17.27
N LEU A 70 -4.71 -9.41 17.78
CA LEU A 70 -5.49 -10.11 18.80
C LEU A 70 -6.52 -11.10 18.20
N MET A 71 -6.72 -11.09 16.88
CA MET A 71 -7.63 -11.99 16.20
C MET A 71 -7.13 -13.44 16.22
N ARG A 72 -8.05 -14.40 16.25
CA ARG A 72 -7.70 -15.81 16.10
C ARG A 72 -7.16 -16.10 14.71
N GLN A 73 -6.39 -17.17 14.57
CA GLN A 73 -5.75 -17.53 13.29
C GLN A 73 -6.75 -17.70 12.14
N ASP A 74 -7.93 -18.30 12.39
CA ASP A 74 -8.97 -18.45 11.37
C ASP A 74 -9.55 -17.10 10.92
N GLU A 75 -9.62 -16.14 11.83
CA GLU A 75 -10.08 -14.77 11.57
C GLU A 75 -9.03 -13.97 10.80
N GLN A 76 -7.75 -14.11 11.16
CA GLN A 76 -6.64 -13.52 10.41
C GLN A 76 -6.55 -14.10 9.00
N ASN A 77 -6.80 -15.41 8.82
CA ASN A 77 -6.83 -16.04 7.50
C ASN A 77 -7.99 -15.50 6.64
N LYS A 78 -9.19 -15.34 7.23
CA LYS A 78 -10.33 -14.70 6.55
C LYS A 78 -10.04 -13.26 6.15
N LEU A 79 -9.41 -12.49 7.04
CA LEU A 79 -8.99 -11.11 6.75
C LEU A 79 -7.94 -11.08 5.61
N ASN A 80 -6.94 -11.95 5.66
CA ASN A 80 -5.93 -12.08 4.60
C ASN A 80 -6.54 -12.38 3.22
N LEU A 81 -7.57 -13.25 3.17
CA LEU A 81 -8.29 -13.53 1.92
C LEU A 81 -8.99 -12.27 1.39
N LYS A 82 -9.74 -11.55 2.24
CA LYS A 82 -10.37 -10.28 1.85
C LYS A 82 -9.36 -9.23 1.40
N MET A 83 -8.23 -9.11 2.12
CA MET A 83 -7.15 -8.20 1.76
C MET A 83 -6.59 -8.53 0.37
N LYS A 84 -6.35 -9.80 0.08
CA LYS A 84 -5.88 -10.25 -1.23
C LYS A 84 -6.88 -9.97 -2.35
N GLU A 85 -8.17 -10.22 -2.13
CA GLU A 85 -9.26 -9.90 -3.08
C GLU A 85 -9.33 -8.39 -3.37
N SER A 86 -9.07 -7.58 -2.35
CA SER A 86 -8.91 -6.14 -2.45
C SER A 86 -7.57 -5.70 -3.06
N GLY A 87 -6.66 -6.59 -3.46
CA GLY A 87 -5.35 -6.21 -3.97
C GLY A 87 -4.45 -5.50 -2.94
N LEU A 88 -4.68 -5.74 -1.64
CA LEU A 88 -3.85 -5.25 -0.54
C LEU A 88 -2.69 -6.21 -0.24
N PRO A 89 -1.61 -5.72 0.39
CA PRO A 89 -0.56 -6.56 0.95
C PRO A 89 -1.12 -7.55 1.99
N SER A 90 -0.40 -8.64 2.25
CA SER A 90 -0.78 -9.57 3.31
C SER A 90 -0.76 -8.89 4.70
N LEU A 91 -1.51 -9.44 5.66
CA LEU A 91 -1.50 -8.99 7.04
C LEU A 91 -0.09 -9.03 7.66
N THR A 92 0.70 -10.07 7.34
CA THR A 92 2.10 -10.16 7.75
C THR A 92 2.93 -9.01 7.19
N THR A 93 2.74 -8.68 5.92
CA THR A 93 3.38 -7.51 5.28
C THR A 93 2.94 -6.20 5.95
N MET A 94 1.63 -6.06 6.27
CA MET A 94 1.11 -4.89 6.96
C MET A 94 1.67 -4.72 8.37
N HIS A 95 1.92 -5.81 9.10
CA HIS A 95 2.59 -5.79 10.41
C HIS A 95 4.07 -5.46 10.33
N ASN A 96 4.71 -5.61 9.17
CA ASN A 96 6.10 -5.26 8.99
C ASN A 96 6.32 -3.73 9.06
N LYS A 97 7.07 -3.28 10.07
CA LYS A 97 7.37 -1.86 10.28
C LYS A 97 8.19 -1.26 9.13
N ALA A 98 9.13 -2.01 8.56
CA ALA A 98 9.95 -1.54 7.44
C ALA A 98 9.09 -1.31 6.19
N PHE A 99 8.14 -2.20 5.90
CA PHE A 99 7.15 -2.00 4.84
C PHE A 99 6.33 -0.72 5.04
N ARG A 100 5.78 -0.50 6.24
CA ARG A 100 5.00 0.73 6.52
C ARG A 100 5.84 1.99 6.40
N ASN A 101 7.10 1.95 6.83
CA ASN A 101 8.01 3.07 6.66
C ASN A 101 8.36 3.31 5.19
N PHE A 102 8.54 2.24 4.40
CA PHE A 102 8.69 2.33 2.95
C PHE A 102 7.49 3.02 2.30
N LEU A 103 6.25 2.65 2.65
CA LEU A 103 5.05 3.32 2.11
C LEU A 103 5.06 4.83 2.37
N LYS A 104 5.48 5.26 3.57
CA LYS A 104 5.60 6.69 3.90
C LYS A 104 6.61 7.42 3.01
N ILE A 105 7.75 6.76 2.73
CA ILE A 105 8.81 7.32 1.89
C ILE A 105 8.36 7.35 0.43
N ALA A 106 7.79 6.26 -0.07
CA ALA A 106 7.27 6.13 -1.42
C ALA A 106 6.16 7.15 -1.70
N ASN A 107 5.21 7.33 -0.77
CA ASN A 107 4.17 8.34 -0.89
C ASN A 107 4.72 9.78 -0.91
N ARG A 108 5.87 10.00 -0.27
CA ARG A 108 6.56 11.30 -0.30
C ARG A 108 7.39 11.49 -1.58
N GLY A 109 7.75 10.41 -2.27
CA GLY A 109 8.48 10.43 -3.53
C GLY A 109 9.96 10.83 -3.45
N ILE A 110 10.52 11.01 -2.25
CA ILE A 110 11.93 11.41 -2.06
C ILE A 110 12.52 10.84 -0.77
N ILE A 111 13.77 10.40 -0.83
CA ILE A 111 14.61 10.03 0.31
C ILE A 111 15.31 11.28 0.82
N LYS A 112 15.19 11.58 2.12
CA LYS A 112 15.74 12.80 2.73
C LYS A 112 17.00 12.58 3.54
N LYS A 113 17.24 11.35 3.98
CA LYS A 113 18.31 11.01 4.92
C LYS A 113 18.86 9.62 4.63
N GLU A 114 20.10 9.40 5.03
CA GLU A 114 20.78 8.12 4.86
C GLU A 114 20.03 6.95 5.51
N GLN A 115 19.40 7.15 6.67
CA GLN A 115 18.62 6.06 7.29
C GLN A 115 17.42 5.62 6.44
N GLU A 116 16.81 6.54 5.69
CA GLU A 116 15.73 6.21 4.77
C GLU A 116 16.27 5.49 3.52
N TYR A 117 17.44 5.88 3.02
CA TYR A 117 18.13 5.18 1.94
C TYR A 117 18.41 3.71 2.31
N GLN A 118 19.04 3.48 3.45
CA GLN A 118 19.35 2.13 3.94
C GLN A 118 18.08 1.29 4.14
N LEU A 119 16.99 1.90 4.61
CA LEU A 119 15.69 1.22 4.75
C LEU A 119 15.12 0.82 3.39
N VAL A 120 15.07 1.75 2.42
CA VAL A 120 14.52 1.49 1.08
C VAL A 120 15.35 0.40 0.38
N ARG A 121 16.68 0.45 0.51
CA ARG A 121 17.60 -0.56 -0.03
C ARG A 121 17.38 -1.93 0.60
N SER A 122 17.32 -2.01 1.92
CA SER A 122 17.07 -3.28 2.61
C SER A 122 15.73 -3.89 2.23
N VAL A 123 14.68 -3.06 2.07
CA VAL A 123 13.34 -3.53 1.74
C VAL A 123 13.22 -3.92 0.25
N SER A 124 13.92 -3.25 -0.66
CA SER A 124 13.89 -3.57 -2.10
C SER A 124 14.50 -4.94 -2.41
N GLU A 125 15.42 -5.41 -1.58
CA GLU A 125 16.06 -6.74 -1.70
C GLU A 125 15.18 -7.88 -1.12
N THR A 126 14.02 -7.56 -0.54
CA THR A 126 13.11 -8.54 0.07
C THR A 126 11.88 -8.85 -0.81
N THR A 127 11.19 -9.94 -0.49
CA THR A 127 9.94 -10.35 -1.16
C THR A 127 8.69 -9.66 -0.60
N ILE A 128 8.84 -8.69 0.32
CA ILE A 128 7.69 -8.03 0.96
C ILE A 128 7.04 -6.98 0.05
N LEU A 129 7.78 -6.48 -0.94
CA LEU A 129 7.30 -5.51 -1.93
C LEU A 129 6.72 -6.23 -3.15
N SER A 130 5.66 -5.66 -3.72
CA SER A 130 5.22 -6.03 -5.07
C SER A 130 6.22 -5.56 -6.13
N LEU A 131 6.14 -6.10 -7.35
CA LEU A 131 6.99 -5.67 -8.47
C LEU A 131 6.91 -4.16 -8.74
N GLU A 132 5.71 -3.58 -8.64
CA GLU A 132 5.50 -2.14 -8.79
C GLU A 132 6.18 -1.35 -7.66
N GLN A 133 6.05 -1.83 -6.42
CA GLN A 133 6.71 -1.21 -5.26
C GLN A 133 8.23 -1.32 -5.34
N GLN A 134 8.77 -2.43 -5.83
CA GLN A 134 10.20 -2.59 -6.09
C GLN A 134 10.68 -1.59 -7.14
N SER A 135 9.93 -1.38 -8.23
CA SER A 135 10.27 -0.36 -9.22
C SER A 135 10.34 1.04 -8.61
N ILE A 136 9.40 1.40 -7.73
CA ILE A 136 9.42 2.67 -7.01
C ILE A 136 10.65 2.74 -6.08
N ALA A 137 10.95 1.67 -5.35
CA ALA A 137 12.11 1.61 -4.49
C ALA A 137 13.42 1.88 -5.26
N TYR A 138 13.62 1.23 -6.40
CA TYR A 138 14.81 1.45 -7.23
C TYR A 138 14.90 2.88 -7.76
N LYS A 139 13.79 3.46 -8.23
CA LYS A 139 13.77 4.87 -8.68
C LYS A 139 14.14 5.85 -7.56
N LEU A 140 13.67 5.59 -6.33
CA LEU A 140 14.01 6.41 -5.17
C LEU A 140 15.50 6.32 -4.83
N LEU A 141 16.07 5.11 -4.86
CA LEU A 141 17.50 4.88 -4.59
C LEU A 141 18.37 5.58 -5.64
N GLU A 142 18.06 5.38 -6.92
CA GLU A 142 18.77 6.03 -8.04
C GLU A 142 18.72 7.57 -7.91
N SER A 143 17.55 8.14 -7.63
CA SER A 143 17.40 9.60 -7.46
C SER A 143 18.22 10.15 -6.28
N TYR A 144 18.31 9.40 -5.18
CA TYR A 144 19.14 9.79 -4.04
C TYR A 144 20.63 9.72 -4.38
N GLU A 145 21.08 8.67 -5.05
CA GLU A 145 22.47 8.49 -5.47
C GLU A 145 22.92 9.59 -6.44
N GLN A 146 22.06 9.97 -7.41
CA GLN A 146 22.36 11.05 -8.35
C GLN A 146 22.50 12.43 -7.69
N THR A 147 21.84 12.65 -6.56
CA THR A 147 21.88 13.95 -5.84
C THR A 147 23.01 14.02 -4.80
N HIS A 148 23.67 12.90 -4.50
CA HIS A 148 24.72 12.77 -3.49
C HIS A 148 26.04 12.21 -4.06
N SER A 149 26.14 12.09 -5.40
CA SER A 149 27.37 11.81 -6.15
C SER A 149 28.07 13.12 -6.54
#